data_AF-A0A7S4B2I8-F1
#
_entry.id   AF-A0A7S4B2I8-F1
#
_cell.length_a   1.000
_cell.length_b   1.000
_cell.length_c   1.000
_cell.angle_alpha   90.00
_cell.angle_beta   90.00
_cell.angle_gamma   90.00
#
_symmetry.space_group_name_H-M   'P 1'
#
loop_
_entity.id
_entity.type
_entity.pdbx_description
1 polymer ?
#
loop_
_entity_poly.entity_id
_entity_poly.type
_entity_poly.pdbx_seq_one_letter_code
_entity_poly.pdbx_strand_id
1 'polypeptide(L)'
;STLLCCAPTLAAAEQVKSTAGLLPCSNEAAAYMKWLIWGLFSLTLLSILLFSPGRQPPPLQPAFSGNAASSEHSVSELSFGRQGSRSLNDARIGEQHGSPQVDGAGTMPAGESRATMSHSSIGGHPQASSKNDFFIVIGFPIGADARNSERRQLLRELWMPEYPNIGKTVGVHFVIGLLTYQGDGHDDQTVERLYREQREYGDLALVNAREPTRDPYRGDPKCTGEKIVAWFQHLVVSHRGARFFIKADWDTWIHTTKLEHNLRLLAAANEPAYFGNTLWCSYSVKDFQPCGYGFGPLQAAGAKKVECPPLPNGADAVGPFPYAAGLFWGLSYDVVRWIAGSRLVYDFVHNASARYEPPYWIKGEDSAFGFFVHISPFSSLTPSHWGWEVVHDGWEYRSAAERGLCTHNVTKRSIVVHSMHTREDFEKARRHFRERCDKSCETAEEPFEVSGLKDLCSRNPRIPQVYSKCEHAGFAAATEHTPLGLSPLPRPRCRSEGDRVPFIASKAQGGTIICD
;
A
#
# COMPACT_ATOMS: atom_id res chain seq x y z
N SER A 1 -15.53 -25.32 46.76
CA SER A 1 -15.75 -25.17 48.20
C SER A 1 -15.27 -23.79 48.63
N THR A 2 -16.21 -23.01 49.16
CA THR A 2 -16.17 -21.59 49.54
C THR A 2 -15.19 -21.28 50.67
N LEU A 3 -14.51 -20.12 50.62
CA LEU A 3 -14.18 -19.22 51.76
C LEU A 3 -13.28 -18.07 51.22
N LEU A 4 -13.81 -16.85 50.98
CA LEU A 4 -14.08 -15.71 51.88
C LEU A 4 -12.84 -14.94 52.41
N CYS A 5 -12.83 -13.66 52.05
CA CYS A 5 -12.49 -12.45 52.83
C CYS A 5 -11.10 -12.30 53.48
N CYS A 6 -10.39 -11.23 53.09
CA CYS A 6 -10.32 -9.98 53.86
C CYS A 6 -9.42 -8.94 53.16
N ALA A 7 -9.97 -7.74 52.91
CA ALA A 7 -9.19 -6.52 52.83
C ALA A 7 -8.96 -5.99 54.26
N PRO A 8 -7.93 -5.15 54.48
CA PRO A 8 -8.25 -3.79 54.90
C PRO A 8 -7.39 -2.71 54.24
N THR A 9 -7.87 -1.50 54.47
CA THR A 9 -7.59 -0.19 53.88
C THR A 9 -6.48 0.63 54.56
N LEU A 10 -5.96 1.61 53.80
CA LEU A 10 -5.56 2.99 54.18
C LEU A 10 -4.33 3.23 55.10
N ALA A 11 -3.29 3.89 54.57
CA ALA A 11 -3.01 5.34 54.74
C ALA A 11 -1.50 5.71 54.71
N ALA A 12 -1.20 6.72 53.88
CA ALA A 12 -0.23 7.84 54.00
C ALA A 12 1.28 7.61 54.33
N ALA A 13 2.16 8.12 53.46
CA ALA A 13 3.31 8.99 53.81
C ALA A 13 4.05 9.53 52.56
N GLU A 14 4.66 10.69 52.72
CA GLU A 14 5.15 11.67 51.74
C GLU A 14 6.50 11.39 51.05
N GLN A 15 6.59 11.87 49.79
CA GLN A 15 7.61 12.75 49.20
C GLN A 15 9.12 12.58 49.56
N VAL A 16 9.92 11.99 48.64
CA VAL A 16 11.34 12.35 48.43
C VAL A 16 11.72 12.29 46.93
N LYS A 17 12.58 13.25 46.55
CA LYS A 17 13.09 13.66 45.23
C LYS A 17 13.80 12.61 44.37
N SER A 18 13.64 12.81 43.06
CA SER A 18 14.59 12.74 41.93
C SER A 18 15.68 11.67 41.84
N THR A 19 15.90 11.26 40.57
CA THR A 19 17.02 10.53 39.95
C THR A 19 16.91 9.00 39.87
N ALA A 20 16.37 8.54 38.74
CA ALA A 20 16.69 7.26 38.10
C ALA A 20 16.59 7.52 36.58
N GLY A 21 17.62 7.40 35.76
CA GLY A 21 18.57 6.29 35.74
C GLY A 21 17.99 5.19 34.86
N LEU A 22 17.99 5.40 33.54
CA LEU A 22 17.62 4.38 32.55
C LEU A 22 18.65 3.22 32.64
N LEU A 23 18.23 2.10 33.20
CA LEU A 23 18.92 0.82 33.08
C LEU A 23 18.29 -0.01 31.95
N PRO A 24 19.09 -0.74 31.17
CA PRO A 24 18.62 -1.53 30.04
C PRO A 24 17.93 -2.80 30.52
N CYS A 25 16.79 -3.14 29.90
CA CYS A 25 16.11 -4.42 30.11
C CYS A 25 17.08 -5.60 29.85
N SER A 26 17.17 -6.47 30.85
CA SER A 26 18.06 -7.60 30.96
C SER A 26 17.63 -8.80 30.09
N ASN A 27 18.61 -9.66 29.81
CA ASN A 27 18.57 -10.89 29.01
C ASN A 27 17.61 -12.01 29.49
N GLU A 28 16.71 -11.75 30.44
CA GLU A 28 15.82 -12.78 31.02
C GLU A 28 14.60 -13.09 30.14
N ALA A 29 14.12 -12.12 29.35
CA ALA A 29 13.00 -12.34 28.41
C ALA A 29 13.37 -13.32 27.27
N ALA A 30 14.64 -13.36 26.87
CA ALA A 30 15.13 -14.26 25.84
C ALA A 30 15.27 -15.72 26.33
N ALA A 31 15.49 -15.93 27.64
CA ALA A 31 15.56 -17.26 28.24
C ALA A 31 14.16 -17.90 28.36
N TYR A 32 13.14 -17.11 28.69
CA TYR A 32 11.76 -17.60 28.81
C TYR A 32 11.16 -18.06 27.47
N MET A 33 11.47 -17.35 26.38
CA MET A 33 11.04 -17.73 25.03
C MET A 33 11.66 -19.05 24.54
N LYS A 34 12.93 -19.35 24.90
CA LYS A 34 13.58 -20.60 24.52
C LYS A 34 12.96 -21.83 25.22
N TRP A 35 12.54 -21.68 26.47
CA TRP A 35 11.87 -22.75 27.22
C TRP A 35 10.47 -23.06 26.67
N LEU A 36 9.72 -22.04 26.25
CA LEU A 36 8.38 -22.21 25.69
C LEU A 36 8.41 -22.93 24.32
N ILE A 37 9.41 -22.60 23.48
CA ILE A 37 9.59 -23.24 22.17
C ILE A 37 10.00 -24.71 22.31
N TRP A 38 10.86 -25.04 23.28
CA TRP A 38 11.25 -26.43 23.55
C TRP A 38 10.10 -27.26 24.14
N GLY A 39 9.30 -26.69 25.04
CA GLY A 39 8.14 -27.37 25.62
C GLY A 39 7.06 -27.72 24.58
N LEU A 40 6.83 -26.83 23.60
CA LEU A 40 5.88 -27.07 22.52
C LEU A 40 6.37 -28.14 21.54
N PHE A 41 7.66 -28.17 21.22
CA PHE A 41 8.23 -29.19 20.33
C PHE A 41 8.16 -30.61 20.90
N SER A 42 8.34 -30.78 22.22
CA SER A 42 8.25 -32.09 22.88
C SER A 42 6.82 -32.63 22.94
N LEU A 43 5.82 -31.77 23.08
CA LEU A 43 4.41 -32.17 23.09
C LEU A 43 3.92 -32.62 21.69
N THR A 44 4.38 -31.97 20.62
CA THR A 44 4.00 -32.34 19.25
C THR A 44 4.61 -33.67 18.81
N LEU A 45 5.87 -33.96 19.21
CA LEU A 45 6.52 -35.23 18.89
C LEU A 45 5.86 -36.42 19.60
N LEU A 46 5.37 -36.21 20.83
CA LEU A 46 4.68 -37.24 21.60
C LEU A 46 3.30 -37.59 21.01
N SER A 47 2.61 -36.62 20.42
CA SER A 47 1.32 -36.84 19.73
C SER A 47 1.48 -37.61 18.41
N ILE A 48 2.59 -37.44 17.70
CA ILE A 48 2.87 -38.15 16.44
C ILE A 48 3.25 -39.62 16.69
N LEU A 49 3.90 -39.93 17.82
CA LEU A 49 4.27 -41.30 18.16
C LEU A 49 3.11 -42.13 18.73
N LEU A 50 2.06 -41.50 19.27
CA LEU A 50 0.92 -42.21 19.88
C LEU A 50 -0.23 -42.50 18.91
N PHE A 51 -0.23 -41.94 17.69
CA PHE A 51 -1.28 -42.15 16.69
C PHE A 51 -0.71 -42.45 15.31
N SER A 52 -0.14 -43.64 15.14
CA SER A 52 0.20 -44.18 13.81
C SER A 52 -0.57 -45.49 13.58
N PRO A 53 -1.62 -45.53 12.74
CA PRO A 53 -2.34 -46.76 12.43
C PRO A 53 -1.53 -47.60 11.44
N GLY A 54 -1.38 -48.89 11.75
CA GLY A 54 -0.61 -49.85 10.96
C GLY A 54 -1.13 -50.05 9.54
N ARG A 55 -0.23 -50.00 8.55
CA ARG A 55 -0.49 -50.44 7.17
C ARG A 55 0.07 -51.84 6.96
N GLN A 56 -0.79 -52.74 6.51
CA GLN A 56 -0.47 -54.06 5.99
C GLN A 56 0.33 -53.97 4.67
N PRO A 57 1.15 -55.00 4.34
CA PRO A 57 1.85 -55.08 3.06
C PRO A 57 0.91 -55.57 1.94
N PRO A 58 1.11 -55.14 0.68
CA PRO A 58 0.37 -55.67 -0.46
C PRO A 58 0.96 -57.02 -0.91
N PRO A 59 0.15 -57.93 -1.47
CA PRO A 59 0.63 -59.17 -2.06
C PRO A 59 1.09 -58.98 -3.51
N LEU A 60 1.92 -59.93 -3.94
CA LEU A 60 2.57 -60.06 -5.24
C LEU A 60 1.59 -60.26 -6.42
N GLN A 61 2.03 -59.80 -7.61
CA GLN A 61 1.40 -59.94 -8.93
C GLN A 61 1.16 -61.39 -9.37
N PRO A 62 0.41 -61.60 -10.48
CA PRO A 62 1.13 -61.86 -11.74
C PRO A 62 0.54 -61.17 -12.98
N ALA A 63 1.40 -61.00 -13.98
CA ALA A 63 1.13 -60.54 -15.33
C ALA A 63 0.26 -61.54 -16.13
N PHE A 64 -0.53 -61.05 -17.10
CA PHE A 64 -0.66 -61.63 -18.45
C PHE A 64 -1.43 -60.70 -19.41
N SER A 65 -1.11 -60.87 -20.68
CA SER A 65 -1.43 -60.16 -21.94
C SER A 65 -2.87 -60.20 -22.44
N GLY A 66 -3.24 -59.32 -23.38
CA GLY A 66 -4.28 -59.65 -24.38
C GLY A 66 -4.98 -58.49 -25.11
N ASN A 67 -4.73 -58.41 -26.41
CA ASN A 67 -5.31 -57.63 -27.52
C ASN A 67 -6.83 -57.29 -27.57
N ALA A 68 -7.09 -56.13 -28.21
CA ALA A 68 -8.01 -55.82 -29.32
C ALA A 68 -9.56 -55.86 -29.19
N ALA A 69 -10.16 -54.88 -29.90
CA ALA A 69 -11.44 -54.87 -30.66
C ALA A 69 -12.57 -53.91 -30.18
N SER A 70 -12.71 -52.83 -30.95
CA SER A 70 -13.94 -52.26 -31.59
C SER A 70 -15.35 -52.43 -30.99
N SER A 71 -16.06 -51.31 -30.82
CA SER A 71 -17.42 -50.98 -31.33
C SER A 71 -17.77 -49.55 -30.88
N GLU A 72 -18.06 -48.57 -31.75
CA GLU A 72 -19.31 -48.26 -32.49
C GLU A 72 -20.54 -47.87 -31.63
N HIS A 73 -21.25 -46.84 -32.13
CA HIS A 73 -22.44 -46.12 -31.65
C HIS A 73 -22.16 -44.90 -30.75
N SER A 74 -22.74 -43.71 -30.94
CA SER A 74 -23.81 -43.27 -31.85
C SER A 74 -23.82 -41.74 -31.92
N VAL A 75 -24.05 -41.23 -33.12
CA VAL A 75 -24.33 -39.83 -33.47
C VAL A 75 -25.71 -39.43 -32.92
N SER A 76 -25.84 -38.20 -32.43
CA SER A 76 -27.13 -37.52 -32.29
C SER A 76 -26.94 -36.04 -32.61
N GLU A 77 -27.35 -35.69 -33.82
CA GLU A 77 -27.60 -34.32 -34.27
C GLU A 77 -28.78 -33.72 -33.49
N LEU A 78 -28.67 -32.45 -33.11
CA LEU A 78 -29.83 -31.57 -32.94
C LEU A 78 -29.41 -30.14 -33.27
N SER A 79 -29.87 -29.72 -34.45
CA SER A 79 -29.74 -28.40 -35.06
C SER A 79 -30.62 -27.38 -34.33
N PHE A 80 -30.16 -26.13 -34.16
CA PHE A 80 -31.02 -24.95 -34.23
C PHE A 80 -30.24 -23.75 -34.76
N GLY A 81 -30.79 -23.15 -35.82
CA GLY A 81 -30.14 -22.18 -36.70
C GLY A 81 -29.95 -20.79 -36.09
N ARG A 82 -28.94 -20.09 -36.59
CA ARG A 82 -28.66 -18.69 -36.27
C ARG A 82 -28.85 -17.84 -37.53
N GLN A 83 -29.82 -16.94 -37.46
CA GLN A 83 -30.09 -15.90 -38.45
C GLN A 83 -29.03 -14.79 -38.38
N GLY A 84 -28.52 -14.41 -39.55
CA GLY A 84 -28.42 -13.03 -40.02
C GLY A 84 -27.52 -12.05 -39.28
N SER A 85 -26.23 -11.98 -39.66
CA SER A 85 -25.42 -10.77 -39.50
C SER A 85 -25.59 -9.86 -40.72
N ARG A 86 -26.13 -8.66 -40.51
CA ARG A 86 -26.02 -7.53 -41.46
C ARG A 86 -24.70 -6.82 -41.19
N SER A 87 -23.81 -6.85 -42.19
CA SER A 87 -22.61 -6.01 -42.28
C SER A 87 -22.99 -4.70 -42.98
N LEU A 88 -22.60 -3.56 -42.41
CA LEU A 88 -22.66 -2.25 -43.04
C LEU A 88 -21.25 -1.68 -43.13
N ASN A 89 -20.75 -1.68 -44.37
CA ASN A 89 -19.91 -0.70 -45.06
C ASN A 89 -18.92 0.19 -44.28
N ASP A 90 -17.65 -0.01 -44.63
CA ASP A 90 -16.79 0.93 -45.35
C ASP A 90 -16.87 2.43 -45.02
N ALA A 91 -15.76 2.94 -44.46
CA ALA A 91 -15.23 4.25 -44.85
C ALA A 91 -13.70 4.26 -44.70
N ARG A 92 -13.02 4.07 -45.84
CA ARG A 92 -11.63 4.47 -46.10
C ARG A 92 -11.54 6.00 -46.04
N ILE A 93 -10.59 6.55 -45.28
CA ILE A 93 -10.00 7.87 -45.57
C ILE A 93 -8.48 7.68 -45.55
N GLY A 94 -7.85 8.05 -46.66
CA GLY A 94 -6.42 7.94 -46.88
C GLY A 94 -5.63 9.06 -46.21
N GLU A 95 -4.46 8.71 -45.69
CA GLU A 95 -3.44 9.67 -45.26
C GLU A 95 -2.50 9.96 -46.43
N GLN A 96 -2.48 11.22 -46.84
CA GLN A 96 -1.47 11.79 -47.73
C GLN A 96 -0.26 12.26 -46.91
N HIS A 97 0.92 11.90 -47.42
CA HIS A 97 2.22 12.42 -47.02
C HIS A 97 2.32 13.94 -47.13
N GLY A 98 2.97 14.56 -46.14
CA GLY A 98 3.46 15.94 -46.22
C GLY A 98 4.32 16.31 -45.03
N SER A 99 5.63 16.09 -45.14
CA SER A 99 6.64 16.73 -44.28
C SER A 99 6.97 18.12 -44.83
N PRO A 100 7.19 19.12 -43.97
CA PRO A 100 8.07 20.23 -44.30
C PRO A 100 9.27 20.32 -43.34
N GLN A 101 10.42 20.58 -43.96
CA GLN A 101 11.69 20.97 -43.35
C GLN A 101 11.53 22.15 -42.40
N VAL A 102 12.31 22.13 -41.31
CA VAL A 102 12.57 23.27 -40.43
C VAL A 102 14.05 23.60 -40.55
N ASP A 103 14.35 24.78 -41.11
CA ASP A 103 15.61 25.48 -40.95
C ASP A 103 15.28 26.97 -40.73
N GLY A 104 15.93 27.60 -39.74
CA GLY A 104 15.91 29.06 -39.61
C GLY A 104 16.01 29.57 -38.18
N ALA A 105 17.24 29.78 -37.72
CA ALA A 105 17.56 30.62 -36.57
C ALA A 105 17.11 32.07 -36.77
N GLY A 106 16.62 32.72 -35.71
CA GLY A 106 16.22 34.13 -35.74
C GLY A 106 15.96 34.70 -34.35
N THR A 107 16.70 35.76 -34.05
CA THR A 107 16.95 36.44 -32.78
C THR A 107 15.73 37.20 -32.20
N MET A 108 15.70 37.34 -30.88
CA MET A 108 14.81 38.22 -30.07
C MET A 108 14.86 39.69 -30.54
N PRO A 109 13.80 40.50 -30.26
CA PRO A 109 13.85 41.33 -29.06
C PRO A 109 12.52 41.50 -28.31
N ALA A 110 12.68 41.88 -27.04
CA ALA A 110 11.64 42.30 -26.11
C ALA A 110 10.89 43.56 -26.56
N GLY A 111 9.61 43.65 -26.16
CA GLY A 111 8.79 44.85 -26.25
C GLY A 111 7.54 44.71 -25.39
N GLU A 112 7.52 45.41 -24.26
CA GLU A 112 6.34 45.65 -23.44
C GLU A 112 5.29 46.44 -24.26
N SER A 113 4.02 46.03 -24.20
CA SER A 113 2.92 47.00 -24.25
C SER A 113 1.65 46.45 -23.62
N ARG A 114 1.21 47.13 -22.56
CA ARG A 114 -0.16 47.14 -22.05
C ARG A 114 -1.12 47.54 -23.17
N ALA A 115 -2.22 46.81 -23.33
CA ALA A 115 -3.46 47.33 -23.88
C ALA A 115 -4.66 46.60 -23.26
N THR A 116 -5.44 47.39 -22.54
CA THR A 116 -6.74 47.09 -21.95
C THR A 116 -7.76 46.85 -23.07
N MET A 117 -8.44 45.70 -23.10
CA MET A 117 -9.72 45.58 -23.79
C MET A 117 -10.73 44.83 -22.92
N SER A 118 -11.71 45.61 -22.48
CA SER A 118 -13.00 45.19 -21.96
C SER A 118 -13.80 44.53 -23.09
N HIS A 119 -14.25 43.30 -22.88
CA HIS A 119 -15.39 42.74 -23.59
C HIS A 119 -16.30 42.01 -22.58
N SER A 120 -17.42 42.65 -22.30
CA SER A 120 -18.59 42.04 -21.69
C SER A 120 -19.23 41.10 -22.71
N SER A 121 -19.35 39.81 -22.38
CA SER A 121 -20.26 38.90 -23.06
C SER A 121 -20.96 38.02 -22.05
N ILE A 122 -22.25 38.30 -21.91
CA ILE A 122 -23.29 37.52 -21.24
C ILE A 122 -23.40 36.18 -21.95
N GLY A 123 -23.19 35.09 -21.21
CA GLY A 123 -23.32 33.71 -21.68
C GLY A 123 -23.17 32.78 -20.49
N GLY A 124 -24.26 32.60 -19.74
CA GLY A 124 -24.33 31.75 -18.56
C GLY A 124 -24.17 30.28 -18.94
N HIS A 125 -22.92 29.82 -19.04
CA HIS A 125 -22.59 28.44 -18.78
C HIS A 125 -22.66 28.22 -17.26
N PRO A 126 -23.22 27.10 -16.78
CA PRO A 126 -23.10 26.74 -15.38
C PRO A 126 -21.61 26.70 -15.06
N GLN A 127 -21.18 27.60 -14.17
CA GLN A 127 -19.85 27.52 -13.56
C GLN A 127 -19.70 26.09 -13.06
N ALA A 128 -18.80 25.33 -13.70
CA ALA A 128 -18.26 24.13 -13.13
C ALA A 128 -17.89 24.50 -11.68
N SER A 129 -18.52 23.82 -10.71
CA SER A 129 -18.26 24.07 -9.30
C SER A 129 -16.75 24.14 -9.12
N SER A 130 -16.28 25.20 -8.45
CA SER A 130 -14.86 25.39 -8.17
C SER A 130 -14.30 24.06 -7.70
N LYS A 131 -13.40 23.45 -8.48
CA LYS A 131 -12.70 22.23 -8.06
C LYS A 131 -12.20 22.50 -6.66
N ASN A 132 -12.72 21.79 -5.65
CA ASN A 132 -12.33 22.03 -4.28
C ASN A 132 -10.83 21.77 -4.17
N ASP A 133 -10.05 22.84 -3.98
CA ASP A 133 -8.63 22.78 -3.73
C ASP A 133 -8.43 22.28 -2.30
N PHE A 134 -8.65 20.98 -2.10
CA PHE A 134 -8.32 20.31 -0.84
C PHE A 134 -6.83 20.51 -0.55
N PHE A 135 -6.48 20.74 0.71
CA PHE A 135 -5.09 20.76 1.16
C PHE A 135 -4.52 19.34 1.31
N ILE A 136 -5.35 18.39 1.75
CA ILE A 136 -5.04 16.97 1.90
C ILE A 136 -6.07 16.15 1.13
N VAL A 137 -5.65 15.07 0.48
CA VAL A 137 -6.57 14.04 -0.04
C VAL A 137 -6.20 12.69 0.57
N ILE A 138 -7.15 12.06 1.26
CA ILE A 138 -6.99 10.75 1.89
C ILE A 138 -7.66 9.69 1.03
N GLY A 139 -6.92 8.63 0.68
CA GLY A 139 -7.39 7.48 -0.07
C GLY A 139 -7.44 6.24 0.81
N PHE A 140 -8.59 5.58 0.82
CA PHE A 140 -8.79 4.29 1.44
C PHE A 140 -8.87 3.21 0.36
N PRO A 141 -7.76 2.54 -0.01
CA PRO A 141 -7.84 1.36 -0.86
C PRO A 141 -8.76 0.30 -0.25
N ILE A 142 -9.88 0.06 -0.93
CA ILE A 142 -10.92 -0.84 -0.45
C ILE A 142 -11.55 -1.59 -1.64
N GLY A 143 -12.10 -2.78 -1.39
CA GLY A 143 -12.62 -3.64 -2.47
C GLY A 143 -14.01 -3.26 -2.98
N ALA A 144 -14.36 -3.81 -4.15
CA ALA A 144 -15.67 -3.61 -4.78
C ALA A 144 -16.82 -4.45 -4.17
N ASP A 145 -16.51 -5.44 -3.32
CA ASP A 145 -17.49 -6.39 -2.77
C ASP A 145 -18.45 -5.78 -1.73
N ALA A 146 -19.53 -6.50 -1.42
CA ALA A 146 -20.58 -6.03 -0.50
C ALA A 146 -20.08 -5.77 0.93
N ARG A 147 -19.20 -6.63 1.47
CA ARG A 147 -18.57 -6.41 2.79
C ARG A 147 -17.81 -5.08 2.81
N ASN A 148 -17.12 -4.77 1.71
CA ASN A 148 -16.41 -3.52 1.58
C ASN A 148 -17.35 -2.31 1.38
N SER A 149 -18.53 -2.51 0.81
CA SER A 149 -19.59 -1.48 0.82
C SER A 149 -20.01 -1.11 2.25
N GLU A 150 -20.21 -2.10 3.12
CA GLU A 150 -20.55 -1.87 4.53
C GLU A 150 -19.44 -1.12 5.28
N ARG A 151 -18.18 -1.42 4.99
CA ARG A 151 -17.02 -0.71 5.56
C ARG A 151 -16.93 0.75 5.12
N ARG A 152 -17.20 1.04 3.84
CA ARG A 152 -17.30 2.43 3.36
C ARG A 152 -18.43 3.17 4.07
N GLN A 153 -19.59 2.51 4.19
CA GLN A 153 -20.73 3.07 4.89
C GLN A 153 -20.43 3.37 6.36
N LEU A 154 -19.71 2.48 7.05
CA LEU A 154 -19.26 2.71 8.42
C LEU A 154 -18.41 3.97 8.55
N LEU A 155 -17.46 4.19 7.63
CA LEU A 155 -16.63 5.40 7.61
C LEU A 155 -17.46 6.65 7.32
N ARG A 156 -18.41 6.59 6.37
CA ARG A 156 -19.34 7.69 6.06
C ARG A 156 -20.21 8.09 7.25
N GLU A 157 -20.63 7.12 8.05
CA GLU A 157 -21.54 7.35 9.17
C GLU A 157 -20.83 7.79 10.45
N LEU A 158 -19.63 7.28 10.71
CA LEU A 158 -18.93 7.51 11.99
C LEU A 158 -17.76 8.47 11.90
N TRP A 159 -16.89 8.32 10.89
CA TRP A 159 -15.61 9.05 10.84
C TRP A 159 -15.72 10.33 10.01
N MET A 160 -16.28 10.28 8.80
CA MET A 160 -16.38 11.45 7.92
C MET A 160 -17.17 12.62 8.52
N PRO A 161 -18.26 12.42 9.29
CA PRO A 161 -18.98 13.51 9.93
C PRO A 161 -18.30 14.04 11.20
N GLU A 162 -17.30 13.34 11.73
CA GLU A 162 -16.68 13.67 13.02
C GLU A 162 -15.91 15.00 12.96
N TYR A 163 -15.24 15.27 11.84
CA TYR A 163 -14.32 16.40 11.73
C TYR A 163 -14.79 17.42 10.70
N PRO A 164 -14.82 18.72 11.07
CA PRO A 164 -15.43 19.76 10.25
C PRO A 164 -14.65 20.14 8.99
N ASN A 165 -13.42 19.63 8.85
CA ASN A 165 -12.51 19.92 7.73
C ASN A 165 -12.60 18.88 6.60
N ILE A 166 -13.24 17.74 6.83
CA ILE A 166 -13.58 16.75 5.80
C ILE A 166 -14.61 17.35 4.83
N GLY A 167 -14.37 17.20 3.53
CA GLY A 167 -15.17 17.81 2.46
C GLY A 167 -14.88 19.30 2.21
N LYS A 168 -13.99 19.92 2.98
CA LYS A 168 -13.58 21.34 2.80
C LYS A 168 -12.11 21.47 2.42
N THR A 169 -11.22 21.15 3.36
CA THR A 169 -9.76 21.18 3.17
C THR A 169 -9.18 19.77 3.10
N VAL A 170 -9.95 18.75 3.51
CA VAL A 170 -9.58 17.34 3.40
C VAL A 170 -10.56 16.62 2.46
N GLY A 171 -10.07 16.16 1.33
CA GLY A 171 -10.80 15.27 0.41
C GLY A 171 -10.66 13.81 0.86
N VAL A 172 -11.70 13.00 0.62
CA VAL A 172 -11.72 11.57 0.99
C VAL A 172 -12.17 10.75 -0.20
N HIS A 173 -11.35 9.79 -0.61
CA HIS A 173 -11.64 8.87 -1.70
C HIS A 173 -11.59 7.41 -1.22
N PHE A 174 -12.63 6.63 -1.51
CA PHE A 174 -12.56 5.17 -1.47
C PHE A 174 -12.01 4.67 -2.80
N VAL A 175 -10.78 4.16 -2.78
CA VAL A 175 -10.07 3.79 -4.00
C VAL A 175 -10.42 2.35 -4.37
N ILE A 176 -11.05 2.17 -5.53
CA ILE A 176 -11.58 0.89 -6.02
C ILE A 176 -11.05 0.63 -7.43
N GLY A 177 -10.51 -0.56 -7.65
CA GLY A 177 -10.06 -1.05 -8.95
C GLY A 177 -11.23 -1.57 -9.77
N LEU A 178 -11.29 -1.19 -11.04
CA LEU A 178 -12.29 -1.62 -12.00
C LEU A 178 -12.00 -2.99 -12.64
N LEU A 179 -10.81 -3.53 -12.38
CA LEU A 179 -10.43 -4.85 -12.84
C LEU A 179 -10.45 -5.85 -11.68
N THR A 180 -10.83 -7.09 -11.97
CA THR A 180 -10.61 -8.22 -11.09
C THR A 180 -9.11 -8.48 -10.92
N TYR A 181 -8.76 -9.38 -10.02
CA TYR A 181 -7.36 -9.77 -9.82
C TYR A 181 -6.73 -10.44 -11.06
N GLN A 182 -7.54 -10.98 -11.97
CA GLN A 182 -7.07 -11.56 -13.23
C GLN A 182 -6.78 -10.47 -14.27
N GLY A 183 -7.31 -9.26 -14.07
CA GLY A 183 -7.26 -8.14 -15.00
C GLY A 183 -8.51 -7.99 -15.86
N ASP A 184 -9.50 -8.87 -15.71
CA ASP A 184 -10.78 -8.77 -16.40
C ASP A 184 -11.63 -7.66 -15.78
N GLY A 185 -12.58 -7.09 -16.52
CA GLY A 185 -13.58 -6.20 -15.91
C GLY A 185 -14.43 -6.94 -14.86
N HIS A 186 -14.89 -6.22 -13.84
CA HIS A 186 -15.95 -6.74 -12.97
C HIS A 186 -17.25 -6.99 -13.77
N ASP A 187 -18.14 -7.82 -13.23
CA ASP A 187 -19.46 -8.03 -13.81
C ASP A 187 -20.30 -6.73 -13.85
N ASP A 188 -21.25 -6.65 -14.80
CA ASP A 188 -22.08 -5.45 -15.02
C ASP A 188 -22.86 -5.03 -13.76
N GLN A 189 -23.27 -5.99 -12.92
CA GLN A 189 -24.00 -5.69 -11.69
C GLN A 189 -23.11 -5.00 -10.65
N THR A 190 -21.88 -5.46 -10.50
CA THR A 190 -20.87 -4.84 -9.65
C THR A 190 -20.52 -3.45 -10.16
N VAL A 191 -20.31 -3.30 -11.46
CA VAL A 191 -19.99 -2.00 -12.09
C VAL A 191 -21.14 -1.00 -11.89
N GLU A 192 -22.39 -1.39 -12.18
CA GLU A 192 -23.55 -0.52 -11.99
C GLU A 192 -23.77 -0.16 -10.51
N ARG A 193 -23.52 -1.09 -9.58
CA ARG A 193 -23.56 -0.81 -8.14
C ARG A 193 -22.55 0.27 -7.76
N LEU A 194 -21.30 0.16 -8.22
CA LEU A 194 -20.25 1.15 -7.96
C LEU A 194 -20.59 2.51 -8.55
N TYR A 195 -21.10 2.56 -9.79
CA TYR A 195 -21.51 3.83 -10.39
C TYR A 195 -22.71 4.46 -9.68
N ARG A 196 -23.66 3.65 -9.21
CA ARG A 196 -24.77 4.16 -8.38
C ARG A 196 -24.27 4.76 -7.08
N GLU A 197 -23.40 4.05 -6.38
CA GLU A 197 -22.78 4.54 -5.15
C GLU A 197 -21.97 5.82 -5.39
N GLN A 198 -21.20 5.89 -6.49
CA GLN A 198 -20.49 7.11 -6.87
C GLN A 198 -21.43 8.28 -7.14
N ARG A 199 -22.59 8.06 -7.78
CA ARG A 199 -23.60 9.11 -7.99
C ARG A 199 -24.24 9.57 -6.69
N GLU A 200 -24.39 8.67 -5.73
CA GLU A 200 -25.03 8.94 -4.44
C GLU A 200 -24.10 9.71 -3.48
N TYR A 201 -22.84 9.28 -3.36
CA TYR A 201 -21.91 9.80 -2.35
C TYR A 201 -20.77 10.65 -2.93
N GLY A 202 -20.40 10.47 -4.20
CA GLY A 202 -19.34 11.25 -4.86
C GLY A 202 -17.92 11.00 -4.36
N ASP A 203 -17.70 9.98 -3.53
CA ASP A 203 -16.46 9.73 -2.79
C ASP A 203 -15.69 8.48 -3.25
N LEU A 204 -16.07 7.84 -4.35
CA LEU A 204 -15.33 6.74 -4.96
C LEU A 204 -14.30 7.25 -5.96
N ALA A 205 -13.07 6.74 -5.87
CA ALA A 205 -12.07 6.82 -6.92
C ALA A 205 -12.02 5.48 -7.66
N LEU A 206 -12.82 5.36 -8.72
CA LEU A 206 -12.84 4.20 -9.60
C LEU A 206 -11.65 4.28 -10.57
N VAL A 207 -10.68 3.38 -10.42
CA VAL A 207 -9.43 3.40 -11.19
C VAL A 207 -9.27 2.15 -12.03
N ASN A 208 -8.66 2.28 -13.21
CA ASN A 208 -8.36 1.15 -14.09
C ASN A 208 -7.14 0.37 -13.57
N ALA A 209 -7.36 -0.40 -12.50
CA ALA A 209 -6.37 -1.23 -11.84
C ALA A 209 -7.04 -2.47 -11.24
N ARG A 210 -6.24 -3.49 -10.95
CA ARG A 210 -6.71 -4.75 -10.35
C ARG A 210 -7.10 -4.62 -8.88
N GLU A 211 -8.16 -5.34 -8.51
CA GLU A 211 -8.50 -5.65 -7.12
C GLU A 211 -7.62 -6.79 -6.56
N PRO A 212 -7.31 -6.79 -5.25
CA PRO A 212 -6.61 -7.90 -4.62
C PRO A 212 -7.50 -9.17 -4.61
N THR A 213 -6.89 -10.36 -4.70
CA THR A 213 -7.63 -11.62 -4.68
C THR A 213 -7.74 -12.22 -3.29
N ARG A 214 -8.78 -13.04 -3.09
CA ARG A 214 -8.98 -13.90 -1.92
C ARG A 214 -8.70 -15.37 -2.25
N ASP A 215 -7.77 -15.67 -3.17
CA ASP A 215 -7.46 -17.07 -3.48
C ASP A 215 -7.02 -17.81 -2.20
N PRO A 216 -7.84 -18.73 -1.66
CA PRO A 216 -7.57 -19.38 -0.39
C PRO A 216 -6.40 -20.38 -0.48
N TYR A 217 -5.95 -20.74 -1.69
CA TYR A 217 -4.83 -21.65 -1.91
C TYR A 217 -3.51 -20.94 -2.19
N ARG A 218 -3.54 -19.65 -2.53
CA ARG A 218 -2.34 -18.86 -2.88
C ARG A 218 -1.89 -17.87 -1.80
N GLY A 219 -2.67 -17.71 -0.73
CA GLY A 219 -2.42 -16.73 0.34
C GLY A 219 -2.62 -15.30 -0.18
N ASP A 220 -3.37 -14.46 0.54
CA ASP A 220 -3.84 -13.12 0.11
C ASP A 220 -2.84 -12.33 -0.77
N PRO A 221 -2.96 -12.36 -2.11
CA PRO A 221 -2.20 -11.48 -2.98
C PRO A 221 -2.84 -10.09 -2.90
N LYS A 222 -2.21 -9.21 -2.13
CA LYS A 222 -2.61 -7.82 -1.96
C LYS A 222 -2.07 -6.97 -3.11
N CYS A 223 -2.74 -6.94 -4.25
CA CYS A 223 -2.39 -6.06 -5.38
C CYS A 223 -2.76 -4.57 -5.15
N THR A 224 -2.77 -4.10 -3.91
CA THR A 224 -3.22 -2.75 -3.56
C THR A 224 -2.35 -1.66 -4.22
N GLY A 225 -1.06 -1.93 -4.41
CA GLY A 225 -0.13 -0.93 -4.92
C GLY A 225 -0.41 -0.48 -6.37
N GLU A 226 -0.87 -1.38 -7.25
CA GLU A 226 -1.29 -1.04 -8.63
C GLU A 226 -2.41 0.01 -8.59
N LYS A 227 -3.39 -0.22 -7.71
CA LYS A 227 -4.52 0.68 -7.47
C LYS A 227 -4.08 2.06 -6.98
N ILE A 228 -3.10 2.11 -6.07
CA ILE A 228 -2.61 3.38 -5.52
C ILE A 228 -1.82 4.18 -6.56
N VAL A 229 -1.03 3.53 -7.41
CA VAL A 229 -0.35 4.23 -8.52
C VAL A 229 -1.37 4.78 -9.52
N ALA A 230 -2.39 4.01 -9.89
CA ALA A 230 -3.46 4.48 -10.77
C ALA A 230 -4.26 5.64 -10.15
N TRP A 231 -4.49 5.60 -8.84
CA TRP A 231 -5.10 6.69 -8.10
C TRP A 231 -4.22 7.95 -8.10
N PHE A 232 -2.91 7.84 -7.90
CA PHE A 232 -1.98 8.96 -8.00
C PHE A 232 -1.99 9.61 -9.39
N GLN A 233 -2.06 8.82 -10.46
CA GLN A 233 -2.19 9.33 -11.82
C GLN A 233 -3.48 10.16 -12.01
N HIS A 234 -4.57 9.75 -11.38
CA HIS A 234 -5.80 10.53 -11.36
C HIS A 234 -5.64 11.82 -10.53
N LEU A 235 -5.13 11.72 -9.30
CA LEU A 235 -5.02 12.81 -8.34
C LEU A 235 -4.16 13.98 -8.83
N VAL A 236 -3.04 13.71 -9.51
CA VAL A 236 -2.15 14.78 -10.00
C VAL A 236 -2.82 15.67 -11.05
N VAL A 237 -3.90 15.17 -11.67
CA VAL A 237 -4.73 15.91 -12.62
C VAL A 237 -5.94 16.55 -11.93
N SER A 238 -6.65 15.80 -11.07
CA SER A 238 -7.91 16.26 -10.46
C SER A 238 -7.73 17.17 -9.24
N HIS A 239 -6.63 17.03 -8.49
CA HIS A 239 -6.35 17.76 -7.23
C HIS A 239 -4.99 18.45 -7.25
N ARG A 240 -4.74 19.30 -8.25
CA ARG A 240 -3.49 20.06 -8.38
C ARG A 240 -3.21 21.03 -7.22
N GLY A 241 -4.25 21.47 -6.51
CA GLY A 241 -4.13 22.33 -5.33
C GLY A 241 -3.76 21.57 -4.04
N ALA A 242 -3.85 20.24 -4.01
CA ALA A 242 -3.52 19.47 -2.83
C ALA A 242 -2.03 19.45 -2.55
N ARG A 243 -1.67 19.64 -1.27
CA ARG A 243 -0.28 19.59 -0.82
C ARG A 243 0.15 18.19 -0.46
N PHE A 244 -0.76 17.39 0.10
CA PHE A 244 -0.48 16.03 0.54
C PHE A 244 -1.54 15.04 0.08
N PHE A 245 -1.07 13.83 -0.24
CA PHE A 245 -1.88 12.67 -0.56
C PHE A 245 -1.53 11.55 0.42
N ILE A 246 -2.56 10.96 1.01
CA ILE A 246 -2.39 10.02 2.12
C ILE A 246 -3.10 8.73 1.78
N LYS A 247 -2.43 7.60 2.00
CA LYS A 247 -3.03 6.27 2.01
C LYS A 247 -3.30 5.88 3.46
N ALA A 248 -4.51 5.40 3.73
CA ALA A 248 -4.86 4.79 5.00
C ALA A 248 -5.68 3.51 4.77
N ASP A 249 -5.54 2.52 5.65
CA ASP A 249 -6.39 1.34 5.59
C ASP A 249 -7.82 1.66 6.07
N TRP A 250 -8.82 0.93 5.58
CA TRP A 250 -10.24 1.18 5.91
C TRP A 250 -10.53 1.08 7.41
N ASP A 251 -9.73 0.32 8.15
CA ASP A 251 -9.77 0.09 9.59
C ASP A 251 -8.89 1.08 10.38
N THR A 252 -8.74 2.30 9.85
CA THR A 252 -7.96 3.39 10.44
C THR A 252 -8.85 4.59 10.81
N TRP A 253 -8.62 5.13 12.01
CA TRP A 253 -9.25 6.34 12.51
C TRP A 253 -8.21 7.46 12.53
N ILE A 254 -8.53 8.57 11.86
CA ILE A 254 -7.62 9.70 11.67
C ILE A 254 -8.25 10.94 12.27
N HIS A 255 -7.56 11.63 13.18
CA HIS A 255 -7.95 12.94 13.64
C HIS A 255 -7.58 14.01 12.60
N THR A 256 -8.48 14.30 11.65
CA THR A 256 -8.14 15.10 10.47
C THR A 256 -7.87 16.57 10.76
N THR A 257 -8.50 17.19 11.77
CA THR A 257 -8.16 18.56 12.20
C THR A 257 -6.70 18.65 12.66
N LYS A 258 -6.30 17.74 13.56
CA LYS A 258 -4.95 17.67 14.10
C LYS A 258 -3.91 17.29 13.06
N LEU A 259 -4.25 16.35 12.19
CA LEU A 259 -3.41 15.98 11.04
C LEU A 259 -3.17 17.18 10.13
N GLU A 260 -4.22 17.93 9.77
CA GLU A 260 -4.09 19.10 8.92
C GLU A 260 -3.21 20.17 9.55
N HIS A 261 -3.38 20.45 10.84
CA HIS A 261 -2.52 21.38 11.57
C HIS A 261 -1.03 21.00 11.42
N ASN A 262 -0.69 19.76 11.73
CA ASN A 262 0.70 19.27 11.67
C ASN A 262 1.25 19.23 10.24
N LEU A 263 0.42 18.89 9.24
CA LEU A 263 0.83 18.93 7.84
C LEU A 263 1.01 20.35 7.30
N ARG A 264 0.30 21.36 7.84
CA ARG A 264 0.57 22.77 7.53
C ARG A 264 1.94 23.22 8.05
N LEU A 265 2.33 22.76 9.25
CA LEU A 265 3.68 22.99 9.78
C LEU A 265 4.74 22.33 8.88
N LEU A 266 4.54 21.08 8.48
CA LEU A 266 5.44 20.40 7.55
C LEU A 266 5.52 21.10 6.18
N ALA A 267 4.39 21.58 5.66
CA ALA A 267 4.34 22.28 4.37
C ALA A 267 5.12 23.60 4.39
N ALA A 268 5.28 24.24 5.55
CA ALA A 268 6.02 25.50 5.68
C ALA A 268 7.51 25.35 5.34
N ALA A 269 8.09 24.15 5.46
CA ALA A 269 9.44 23.85 5.00
C ALA A 269 9.57 23.87 3.46
N ASN A 270 8.45 23.73 2.74
CA ASN A 270 8.37 23.67 1.28
C ASN A 270 9.27 22.59 0.63
N GLU A 271 9.50 21.47 1.33
CA GLU A 271 10.29 20.35 0.84
C GLU A 271 9.40 19.17 0.40
N PRO A 272 9.87 18.33 -0.55
CA PRO A 272 9.25 17.03 -0.81
C PRO A 272 9.20 16.21 0.48
N ALA A 273 8.04 15.66 0.80
CA ALA A 273 7.82 14.90 2.02
C ALA A 273 7.28 13.49 1.74
N TYR A 274 7.71 12.56 2.60
CA TYR A 274 7.14 11.22 2.79
C TYR A 274 7.11 10.99 4.29
N PHE A 275 6.00 10.51 4.86
CA PHE A 275 5.84 10.39 6.31
C PHE A 275 4.93 9.24 6.73
N GLY A 276 5.13 8.76 7.96
CA GLY A 276 4.33 7.72 8.62
C GLY A 276 5.16 6.96 9.67
N ASN A 277 4.79 5.72 9.98
CA ASN A 277 5.61 4.88 10.87
C ASN A 277 6.64 4.11 10.08
N THR A 278 7.92 4.30 10.39
CA THR A 278 8.98 3.78 9.56
C THR A 278 9.42 2.38 9.98
N LEU A 279 9.49 1.48 9.01
CA LEU A 279 10.17 0.20 9.09
C LEU A 279 11.30 0.19 8.06
N TRP A 280 12.13 -0.86 8.08
CA TRP A 280 13.21 -1.07 7.11
C TRP A 280 12.96 -2.33 6.31
N CYS A 281 13.22 -2.25 5.01
CA CYS A 281 13.28 -3.42 4.14
C CYS A 281 14.34 -3.26 3.06
N SER A 282 14.67 -4.36 2.40
CA SER A 282 15.19 -4.37 1.03
C SER A 282 14.08 -4.83 0.07
N TYR A 283 14.28 -4.65 -1.23
CA TYR A 283 13.27 -4.97 -2.24
C TYR A 283 13.89 -5.67 -3.45
N SER A 284 13.43 -6.89 -3.72
CA SER A 284 13.78 -7.62 -4.95
C SER A 284 12.98 -7.04 -6.11
N VAL A 285 13.63 -6.30 -7.01
CA VAL A 285 12.99 -5.81 -8.26
C VAL A 285 12.76 -6.92 -9.27
N LYS A 286 13.48 -8.04 -9.13
CA LYS A 286 13.26 -9.21 -9.97
C LYS A 286 12.01 -9.94 -9.54
N ASP A 287 11.81 -10.19 -8.25
CA ASP A 287 10.69 -10.99 -7.75
C ASP A 287 9.53 -10.14 -7.27
N PHE A 288 9.70 -8.80 -7.27
CA PHE A 288 8.74 -7.81 -6.81
C PHE A 288 8.25 -8.08 -5.38
N GLN A 289 9.21 -8.43 -4.51
CA GLN A 289 8.93 -8.75 -3.11
C GLN A 289 9.89 -8.02 -2.18
N PRO A 290 9.40 -7.53 -1.03
CA PRO A 290 10.26 -7.11 0.05
C PRO A 290 10.99 -8.30 0.68
N CYS A 291 12.22 -8.06 1.11
CA CYS A 291 13.05 -8.99 1.86
C CYS A 291 13.90 -8.23 2.87
N GLY A 292 14.47 -8.91 3.88
CA GLY A 292 15.35 -8.26 4.86
C GLY A 292 14.66 -7.18 5.68
N TYR A 293 14.01 -7.55 6.79
CA TYR A 293 13.18 -6.64 7.59
C TYR A 293 13.88 -6.12 8.85
N GLY A 294 13.62 -4.86 9.18
CA GLY A 294 13.97 -4.24 10.46
C GLY A 294 12.80 -3.41 11.00
N PHE A 295 12.52 -3.51 12.29
CA PHE A 295 11.39 -2.84 12.94
C PHE A 295 11.79 -1.49 13.55
N GLY A 296 11.21 -0.39 13.06
CA GLY A 296 11.48 0.95 13.58
C GLY A 296 12.72 1.62 12.97
N PRO A 297 12.89 2.95 13.16
CA PRO A 297 13.86 3.76 12.41
C PRO A 297 15.33 3.39 12.67
N LEU A 298 15.65 2.74 13.79
CA LEU A 298 17.04 2.43 14.18
C LEU A 298 17.50 1.02 13.76
N GLN A 299 16.63 0.19 13.17
CA GLN A 299 16.91 -1.23 12.89
C GLN A 299 17.47 -1.53 11.49
N ALA A 300 18.14 -0.56 10.85
CA ALA A 300 18.74 -0.72 9.52
C ALA A 300 19.70 -1.93 9.40
N ALA A 301 20.52 -2.18 10.44
CA ALA A 301 21.49 -3.28 10.42
C ALA A 301 20.85 -4.68 10.56
N GLY A 302 19.62 -4.77 11.11
CA GLY A 302 18.85 -6.01 11.19
C GLY A 302 18.24 -6.39 9.83
N ALA A 303 17.80 -5.38 9.08
CA ALA A 303 17.22 -5.54 7.74
C ALA A 303 18.19 -6.12 6.71
N LYS A 304 19.51 -5.96 6.89
CA LYS A 304 20.52 -6.45 5.95
C LYS A 304 20.75 -7.98 6.01
N LYS A 305 20.45 -8.64 7.14
CA LYS A 305 20.97 -9.99 7.45
C LYS A 305 20.00 -11.15 7.20
N VAL A 306 18.79 -10.90 6.72
CA VAL A 306 17.71 -11.90 6.73
C VAL A 306 17.06 -12.00 5.35
N GLU A 307 17.14 -13.18 4.72
CA GLU A 307 16.15 -13.67 3.72
C GLU A 307 16.00 -12.92 2.38
N CYS A 308 16.99 -12.18 1.86
CA CYS A 308 16.93 -11.79 0.45
C CYS A 308 17.41 -12.95 -0.44
N PRO A 309 16.58 -13.47 -1.37
CA PRO A 309 17.05 -14.47 -2.31
C PRO A 309 18.17 -13.86 -3.17
N PRO A 310 19.26 -14.61 -3.45
CA PRO A 310 20.27 -14.14 -4.38
C PRO A 310 19.61 -13.94 -5.76
N LEU A 311 19.71 -12.74 -6.33
CA LEU A 311 19.18 -12.53 -7.68
C LEU A 311 20.08 -13.30 -8.68
N PRO A 312 19.53 -13.81 -9.81
CA PRO A 312 20.36 -14.33 -10.90
C PRO A 312 21.36 -13.27 -11.32
N ASN A 313 22.61 -13.71 -11.54
CA ASN A 313 23.80 -12.89 -11.74
C ASN A 313 24.37 -12.24 -10.46
N GLY A 314 23.94 -12.66 -9.27
CA GLY A 314 24.55 -12.26 -7.99
C GLY A 314 24.24 -10.83 -7.56
N ALA A 315 23.23 -10.19 -8.15
CA ALA A 315 22.76 -8.90 -7.64
C ALA A 315 21.97 -9.11 -6.35
N ASP A 316 22.18 -8.25 -5.36
CA ASP A 316 21.36 -8.23 -4.14
C ASP A 316 20.09 -7.40 -4.37
N ALA A 317 19.06 -7.65 -3.56
CA ALA A 317 17.89 -6.79 -3.49
C ALA A 317 18.30 -5.32 -3.22
N VAL A 318 17.48 -4.35 -3.66
CA VAL A 318 17.75 -2.94 -3.40
C VAL A 318 17.49 -2.62 -1.94
N GLY A 319 18.48 -2.08 -1.23
CA GLY A 319 18.33 -1.65 0.16
C GLY A 319 19.52 -2.06 1.05
N PRO A 320 19.35 -2.03 2.39
CA PRO A 320 18.11 -1.69 3.08
C PRO A 320 17.78 -0.20 2.97
N PHE A 321 16.49 0.13 2.91
CA PHE A 321 15.97 1.49 2.99
C PHE A 321 14.77 1.56 3.95
N PRO A 322 14.51 2.73 4.56
CA PRO A 322 13.33 2.92 5.37
C PRO A 322 12.09 3.15 4.50
N TYR A 323 10.93 2.68 4.96
CA TYR A 323 9.62 2.90 4.33
C TYR A 323 8.56 3.14 5.40
N ALA A 324 7.50 3.89 5.07
CA ALA A 324 6.38 4.13 5.97
C ALA A 324 5.34 2.99 5.84
N ALA A 325 4.94 2.38 6.96
CA ALA A 325 4.16 1.15 7.04
C ALA A 325 2.63 1.34 6.92
N GLY A 326 1.95 0.26 6.54
CA GLY A 326 0.67 0.28 5.82
C GLY A 326 -0.58 0.79 6.50
N LEU A 327 -0.57 0.99 7.81
CA LEU A 327 -1.73 1.56 8.50
C LEU A 327 -2.04 2.99 8.00
N PHE A 328 -0.99 3.78 7.76
CA PHE A 328 -1.08 5.17 7.34
C PHE A 328 0.28 5.67 6.84
N TRP A 329 0.28 6.27 5.66
CA TRP A 329 1.44 7.02 5.16
C TRP A 329 1.00 8.09 4.18
N GLY A 330 1.81 9.15 4.07
CA GLY A 330 1.50 10.28 3.20
C GLY A 330 2.70 10.81 2.43
N LEU A 331 2.41 11.39 1.28
CA LEU A 331 3.37 11.93 0.33
C LEU A 331 2.97 13.36 -0.04
N SER A 332 3.96 14.23 -0.19
CA SER A 332 3.74 15.56 -0.79
C SER A 332 3.38 15.45 -2.27
N TYR A 333 2.75 16.50 -2.80
CA TYR A 333 2.36 16.60 -4.21
C TYR A 333 3.51 16.31 -5.19
N ASP A 334 4.70 16.85 -4.93
CA ASP A 334 5.85 16.68 -5.83
C ASP A 334 6.29 15.21 -5.94
N VAL A 335 6.22 14.47 -4.83
CA VAL A 335 6.56 13.05 -4.82
C VAL A 335 5.49 12.24 -5.54
N VAL A 336 4.22 12.51 -5.29
CA VAL A 336 3.11 11.85 -5.99
C VAL A 336 3.14 12.13 -7.50
N ARG A 337 3.40 13.38 -7.89
CA ARG A 337 3.59 13.77 -9.29
C ARG A 337 4.74 13.01 -9.94
N TRP A 338 5.86 12.86 -9.25
CA TRP A 338 6.97 12.06 -9.76
C TRP A 338 6.58 10.59 -9.91
N ILE A 339 5.96 9.96 -8.90
CA ILE A 339 5.53 8.57 -8.98
C ILE A 339 4.55 8.35 -10.14
N ALA A 340 3.54 9.22 -10.27
CA ALA A 340 2.52 9.15 -11.31
C ALA A 340 3.08 9.32 -12.73
N GLY A 341 4.09 10.17 -12.91
CA GLY A 341 4.70 10.48 -14.21
C GLY A 341 5.98 9.71 -14.52
N SER A 342 6.54 8.96 -13.55
CA SER A 342 7.82 8.29 -13.69
C SER A 342 7.73 7.09 -14.61
N ARG A 343 8.57 7.09 -15.63
CA ARG A 343 8.74 5.94 -16.52
C ARG A 343 9.19 4.68 -15.76
N LEU A 344 10.06 4.85 -14.76
CA LEU A 344 10.55 3.74 -13.94
C LEU A 344 9.42 3.09 -13.13
N VAL A 345 8.54 3.90 -12.53
CA VAL A 345 7.38 3.40 -11.79
C VAL A 345 6.38 2.74 -12.74
N TYR A 346 6.13 3.34 -13.90
CA TYR A 346 5.28 2.74 -14.92
C TYR A 346 5.78 1.35 -15.35
N ASP A 347 7.07 1.24 -15.70
CA ASP A 347 7.66 -0.03 -16.13
C ASP A 347 7.66 -1.05 -14.98
N PHE A 348 7.93 -0.62 -13.74
CA PHE A 348 7.81 -1.47 -12.55
C PHE A 348 6.39 -2.04 -12.41
N VAL A 349 5.37 -1.18 -12.39
CA VAL A 349 3.97 -1.59 -12.20
C VAL A 349 3.55 -2.50 -13.35
N HIS A 350 3.84 -2.11 -14.60
CA HIS A 350 3.52 -2.92 -15.76
C HIS A 350 4.15 -4.32 -15.70
N ASN A 351 5.43 -4.41 -15.32
CA ASN A 351 6.15 -5.68 -15.24
C ASN A 351 5.66 -6.55 -14.07
N ALA A 352 5.39 -5.95 -12.91
CA ALA A 352 4.82 -6.65 -11.76
C ALA A 352 3.42 -7.20 -12.09
N SER A 353 2.61 -6.36 -12.74
CA SER A 353 1.24 -6.65 -13.18
C SER A 353 1.17 -7.66 -14.34
N ALA A 354 2.24 -7.85 -15.12
CA ALA A 354 2.29 -8.83 -16.20
C ALA A 354 2.57 -10.27 -15.72
N ARG A 355 2.92 -10.48 -14.45
CA ARG A 355 3.18 -11.81 -13.90
C ARG A 355 1.89 -12.47 -13.44
N TYR A 356 1.51 -13.57 -14.09
CA TYR A 356 0.22 -14.24 -13.86
C TYR A 356 0.21 -15.27 -12.71
N GLU A 357 1.37 -15.76 -12.25
CA GLU A 357 1.42 -16.78 -11.20
C GLU A 357 2.50 -16.54 -10.14
N PRO A 358 2.09 -16.09 -8.94
CA PRO A 358 1.03 -15.12 -8.67
C PRO A 358 1.46 -13.67 -9.04
N PRO A 359 0.55 -12.68 -9.12
CA PRO A 359 0.95 -11.29 -9.28
C PRO A 359 1.75 -10.84 -8.06
N TYR A 360 3.03 -10.59 -8.26
CA TYR A 360 4.01 -10.32 -7.21
C TYR A 360 4.00 -8.84 -6.82
N TRP A 361 2.93 -8.32 -6.23
CA TRP A 361 3.13 -7.27 -5.23
C TRP A 361 2.58 -7.73 -3.88
N ILE A 362 2.82 -9.01 -3.56
CA ILE A 362 2.30 -9.67 -2.37
C ILE A 362 3.00 -9.10 -1.13
N LYS A 363 2.22 -8.54 -0.20
CA LYS A 363 2.66 -8.06 1.12
C LYS A 363 3.88 -7.12 1.05
N GLY A 364 3.73 -6.01 0.34
CA GLY A 364 4.81 -5.02 0.27
C GLY A 364 4.47 -3.72 -0.40
N GLU A 365 3.19 -3.32 -0.47
CA GLU A 365 2.81 -2.03 -1.05
C GLU A 365 3.63 -0.89 -0.46
N ASP A 366 3.65 -0.82 0.85
CA ASP A 366 4.37 0.17 1.63
C ASP A 366 5.88 0.15 1.32
N SER A 367 6.46 -1.05 1.21
CA SER A 367 7.89 -1.21 0.93
C SER A 367 8.25 -0.85 -0.51
N ALA A 368 7.38 -1.11 -1.50
CA ALA A 368 7.67 -0.64 -2.86
C ALA A 368 7.46 0.86 -3.03
N PHE A 369 6.53 1.49 -2.28
CA PHE A 369 6.49 2.95 -2.20
C PHE A 369 7.75 3.51 -1.51
N GLY A 370 8.26 2.83 -0.48
CA GLY A 370 9.59 3.10 0.09
C GLY A 370 10.72 2.96 -0.92
N PHE A 371 10.68 1.93 -1.76
CA PHE A 371 11.63 1.73 -2.87
C PHE A 371 11.54 2.88 -3.87
N PHE A 372 10.33 3.26 -4.32
CA PHE A 372 10.14 4.38 -5.24
C PHE A 372 10.72 5.67 -4.67
N VAL A 373 10.48 5.95 -3.39
CA VAL A 373 11.08 7.09 -2.69
C VAL A 373 12.60 6.98 -2.62
N HIS A 374 13.13 5.79 -2.35
CA HIS A 374 14.56 5.54 -2.32
C HIS A 374 15.23 5.82 -3.67
N ILE A 375 14.61 5.42 -4.79
CA ILE A 375 15.16 5.64 -6.14
C ILE A 375 14.71 6.97 -6.78
N SER A 376 13.94 7.78 -6.05
CA SER A 376 13.46 9.07 -6.54
C SER A 376 14.60 10.08 -6.72
N PRO A 377 14.43 11.11 -7.58
CA PRO A 377 15.43 12.15 -7.78
C PRO A 377 15.58 13.09 -6.57
N PHE A 378 14.79 12.91 -5.52
CA PHE A 378 14.85 13.69 -4.30
C PHE A 378 15.95 13.12 -3.39
N SER A 379 17.15 13.70 -3.48
CA SER A 379 18.36 13.24 -2.78
C SER A 379 18.20 13.21 -1.26
N SER A 380 17.51 14.20 -0.69
CA SER A 380 17.28 14.30 0.76
C SER A 380 16.01 13.57 1.24
N LEU A 381 15.22 12.99 0.33
CA LEU A 381 13.94 12.38 0.68
C LEU A 381 14.14 11.00 1.31
N THR A 382 13.70 10.88 2.56
CA THR A 382 13.48 9.65 3.32
C THR A 382 12.15 9.82 4.06
N PRO A 383 11.44 8.73 4.43
CA PRO A 383 10.28 8.89 5.29
C PRO A 383 10.64 9.56 6.63
N SER A 384 9.87 10.56 7.01
CA SER A 384 9.83 11.12 8.37
C SER A 384 9.01 10.20 9.27
N HIS A 385 9.53 9.90 10.46
CA HIS A 385 8.91 8.97 11.40
C HIS A 385 8.10 9.72 12.45
N TRP A 386 6.78 9.51 12.46
CA TRP A 386 6.00 9.76 13.68
C TRP A 386 6.14 8.57 14.61
N GLY A 387 6.37 8.85 15.89
CA GLY A 387 6.47 7.83 16.92
C GLY A 387 5.20 7.00 17.08
N TRP A 388 5.36 5.81 17.67
CA TRP A 388 4.26 4.87 17.92
C TRP A 388 3.25 5.37 18.96
N GLU A 389 3.43 6.54 19.55
CA GLU A 389 2.44 7.22 20.38
C GLU A 389 1.56 8.21 19.59
N VAL A 390 1.96 8.57 18.37
CA VAL A 390 1.25 9.52 17.49
C VAL A 390 0.47 8.75 16.41
N VAL A 391 1.07 7.71 15.84
CA VAL A 391 0.49 6.91 14.77
C VAL A 391 0.72 5.43 15.11
N HIS A 392 -0.35 4.68 15.37
CA HIS A 392 -0.23 3.36 16.02
C HIS A 392 -1.43 2.44 15.86
N ASP A 393 -1.27 1.18 16.26
CA ASP A 393 -2.39 0.28 16.47
C ASP A 393 -3.05 0.57 17.82
N GLY A 394 -4.38 0.52 17.89
CA GLY A 394 -5.08 0.75 19.14
C GLY A 394 -5.01 -0.45 20.07
N TRP A 395 -4.40 -0.27 21.23
CA TRP A 395 -4.32 -1.29 22.29
C TRP A 395 -5.71 -1.83 22.66
N GLU A 396 -6.71 -0.95 22.61
CA GLU A 396 -8.09 -1.18 23.01
C GLU A 396 -8.90 -2.05 22.04
N TYR A 397 -8.41 -2.28 20.81
CA TYR A 397 -9.08 -3.03 19.74
C TYR A 397 -8.41 -4.38 19.43
N ARG A 398 -7.25 -4.63 20.05
CA ARG A 398 -6.44 -5.83 19.85
C ARG A 398 -6.62 -6.80 21.02
N SER A 399 -6.68 -8.09 20.71
CA SER A 399 -6.58 -9.13 21.72
C SER A 399 -5.20 -9.12 22.37
N ALA A 400 -5.06 -9.74 23.55
CA ALA A 400 -3.79 -9.80 24.25
C ALA A 400 -2.66 -10.42 23.41
N ALA A 401 -2.99 -11.35 22.51
CA ALA A 401 -2.03 -12.02 21.62
C ALA A 401 -1.61 -11.16 20.42
N GLU A 402 -2.41 -10.17 20.04
CA GLU A 402 -2.12 -9.27 18.91
C GLU A 402 -1.41 -7.98 19.35
N ARG A 403 -1.30 -7.75 20.67
CA ARG A 403 -0.60 -6.58 21.21
C ARG A 403 0.90 -6.74 21.04
N GLY A 404 1.55 -5.67 20.60
CA GLY A 404 2.96 -5.66 20.25
C GLY A 404 3.59 -4.29 20.40
N LEU A 405 4.77 -4.12 19.82
CA LEU A 405 5.54 -2.88 19.93
C LEU A 405 4.82 -1.66 19.32
N CYS A 406 3.88 -1.87 18.40
CA CYS A 406 3.10 -0.80 17.75
C CYS A 406 1.75 -0.54 18.41
N THR A 407 1.37 -1.25 19.47
CA THR A 407 0.07 -1.06 20.12
C THR A 407 0.15 -0.09 21.29
N HIS A 408 -0.58 1.01 21.19
CA HIS A 408 -0.65 2.05 22.22
C HIS A 408 -2.11 2.41 22.52
N ASN A 409 -2.37 2.88 23.74
CA ASN A 409 -3.66 3.45 24.06
C ASN A 409 -3.87 4.75 23.26
N VAL A 410 -5.12 5.09 22.96
CA VAL A 410 -5.42 6.42 22.41
C VAL A 410 -5.02 7.48 23.45
N THR A 411 -4.29 8.50 23.05
CA THR A 411 -3.86 9.61 23.91
C THR A 411 -4.13 10.96 23.23
N LYS A 412 -3.88 12.07 23.94
CA LYS A 412 -3.88 13.40 23.34
C LYS A 412 -2.83 13.57 22.23
N ARG A 413 -1.83 12.69 22.15
CA ARG A 413 -0.79 12.75 21.10
C ARG A 413 -1.19 12.02 19.82
N SER A 414 -2.08 11.03 19.94
CA SER A 414 -2.56 10.24 18.81
C SER A 414 -3.16 11.15 17.72
N ILE A 415 -2.67 10.98 16.49
CA ILE A 415 -3.26 11.53 15.26
C ILE A 415 -3.97 10.40 14.51
N VAL A 416 -3.37 9.21 14.49
CA VAL A 416 -3.87 8.06 13.75
C VAL A 416 -3.85 6.83 14.62
N VAL A 417 -4.97 6.10 14.63
CA VAL A 417 -5.10 4.82 15.32
C VAL A 417 -5.66 3.79 14.36
N HIS A 418 -5.07 2.61 14.32
CA HIS A 418 -5.41 1.55 13.39
C HIS A 418 -5.92 0.28 14.09
N SER A 419 -6.56 -0.55 13.28
CA SER A 419 -7.04 -1.92 13.52
C SER A 419 -8.40 -2.04 14.20
N MET A 420 -9.34 -1.19 13.80
CA MET A 420 -10.75 -1.35 14.16
C MET A 420 -11.44 -2.33 13.21
N HIS A 421 -12.01 -3.41 13.71
CA HIS A 421 -12.60 -4.44 12.85
C HIS A 421 -14.12 -4.42 12.82
N THR A 422 -14.75 -3.79 13.81
CA THR A 422 -16.19 -3.76 14.02
C THR A 422 -16.70 -2.33 14.20
N ARG A 423 -18.01 -2.13 14.04
CA ARG A 423 -18.66 -0.85 14.38
C ARG A 423 -18.38 -0.42 15.83
N GLU A 424 -18.39 -1.36 16.77
CA GLU A 424 -18.12 -1.07 18.18
C GLU A 424 -16.70 -0.50 18.38
N ASP A 425 -15.71 -1.05 17.67
CA ASP A 425 -14.34 -0.53 17.70
C ASP A 425 -14.28 0.93 17.21
N PHE A 426 -14.97 1.24 16.10
CA PHE A 426 -15.06 2.60 15.57
C PHE A 426 -15.77 3.56 16.53
N GLU A 427 -16.86 3.14 17.17
CA GLU A 427 -17.55 3.96 18.16
C GLU A 427 -16.70 4.19 19.42
N LYS A 428 -15.92 3.19 19.81
CA LYS A 428 -14.95 3.29 20.91
C LYS A 428 -13.80 4.23 20.55
N ALA A 429 -13.25 4.15 19.34
CA ALA A 429 -12.27 5.11 18.83
C ALA A 429 -12.80 6.54 18.84
N ARG A 430 -13.99 6.77 18.28
CA ARG A 430 -14.67 8.07 18.31
C ARG A 430 -14.75 8.63 19.73
N ARG A 431 -15.22 7.82 20.68
CA ARG A 431 -15.35 8.21 22.09
C ARG A 431 -13.98 8.57 22.68
N HIS A 432 -12.98 7.73 22.48
CA HIS A 432 -11.65 7.94 23.02
C HIS A 432 -10.97 9.20 22.48
N PHE A 433 -11.15 9.52 21.21
CA PHE A 433 -10.66 10.77 20.63
C PHE A 433 -11.39 12.00 21.22
N ARG A 434 -12.72 11.97 21.31
CA ARG A 434 -13.50 13.05 21.94
C ARG A 434 -13.15 13.30 23.40
N GLU A 435 -12.91 12.24 24.17
CA GLU A 435 -12.56 12.32 25.59
C GLU A 435 -11.15 12.87 25.83
N ARG A 436 -10.22 12.63 24.89
CA ARG A 436 -8.79 12.88 25.10
C ARG A 436 -8.21 14.03 24.29
N CYS A 437 -8.89 14.47 23.23
CA CYS A 437 -8.43 15.56 22.39
C CYS A 437 -9.43 16.72 22.42
N ASP A 438 -9.11 17.73 23.23
CA ASP A 438 -9.80 19.01 23.22
C ASP A 438 -9.24 19.94 22.13
N LYS A 439 -9.75 21.17 22.07
CA LYS A 439 -9.30 22.19 21.10
C LYS A 439 -7.80 22.52 21.19
N SER A 440 -7.20 22.39 22.38
CA SER A 440 -5.76 22.61 22.54
C SER A 440 -4.95 21.46 21.93
N CYS A 441 -5.44 20.22 22.09
CA CYS A 441 -4.88 19.04 21.46
C CYS A 441 -4.95 19.09 19.92
N GLU A 442 -6.04 19.62 19.34
CA GLU A 442 -6.19 19.75 17.87
C GLU A 442 -5.11 20.63 17.22
N THR A 443 -4.55 21.56 17.99
CA THR A 443 -3.54 22.53 17.53
C THR A 443 -2.18 22.29 18.17
N ALA A 444 -1.99 21.13 18.82
CA ALA A 444 -0.71 20.72 19.33
C ALA A 444 0.18 20.21 18.19
N GLU A 445 1.41 20.72 18.16
CA GLU A 445 2.47 20.18 17.31
C GLU A 445 2.87 18.78 17.81
N GLU A 446 2.88 17.82 16.89
CA GLU A 446 3.37 16.47 17.09
C GLU A 446 4.65 16.31 16.25
N PRO A 447 5.82 16.59 16.84
CA PRO A 447 7.07 16.53 16.12
C PRO A 447 7.36 15.10 15.67
N PHE A 448 8.03 14.97 14.52
CA PHE A 448 8.56 13.69 14.09
C PHE A 448 9.66 13.22 15.05
N GLU A 449 9.60 11.95 15.45
CA GLU A 449 10.70 11.32 16.17
C GLU A 449 11.95 11.25 15.29
N VAL A 450 11.78 11.07 13.97
CA VAL A 450 12.84 11.21 12.98
C VAL A 450 12.37 12.17 11.89
N SER A 451 12.95 13.36 11.87
CA SER A 451 12.48 14.50 11.07
C SER A 451 12.93 14.50 9.60
N GLY A 452 13.89 13.65 9.23
CA GLY A 452 14.41 13.57 7.88
C GLY A 452 15.73 12.83 7.78
N LEU A 453 16.40 12.94 6.63
CA LEU A 453 17.57 12.13 6.29
C LEU A 453 18.77 12.39 7.20
N LYS A 454 19.10 13.67 7.42
CA LYS A 454 20.23 14.05 8.27
C LYS A 454 20.05 13.56 9.70
N ASP A 455 18.85 13.73 10.24
CA ASP A 455 18.48 13.25 11.56
C ASP A 455 18.61 11.72 11.64
N LEU A 456 17.99 10.99 10.69
CA LEU A 456 18.06 9.53 10.61
C LEU A 456 19.52 9.00 10.60
N CYS A 457 20.35 9.53 9.71
CA CYS A 457 21.74 9.08 9.54
C CYS A 457 22.63 9.41 10.75
N SER A 458 22.28 10.42 11.55
CA SER A 458 23.03 10.81 12.75
C SER A 458 22.74 9.93 13.98
N ARG A 459 21.57 9.28 14.03
CA ARG A 459 21.09 8.57 15.23
C ARG A 459 21.78 7.24 15.50
N ASN A 460 22.28 6.58 14.46
CA ASN A 460 22.95 5.30 14.59
C ASN A 460 24.12 5.23 13.61
N PRO A 461 25.37 5.06 14.09
CA PRO A 461 26.56 5.05 13.22
C PRO A 461 26.58 3.89 12.22
N ARG A 462 25.71 2.88 12.37
CA ARG A 462 25.54 1.80 11.40
C ARG A 462 24.64 2.17 10.22
N ILE A 463 23.76 3.16 10.35
CA ILE A 463 22.84 3.55 9.27
C ILE A 463 23.62 4.04 8.04
N PRO A 464 24.59 4.98 8.15
CA PRO A 464 25.38 5.41 7.00
C PRO A 464 26.17 4.29 6.30
N GLN A 465 26.48 3.21 7.01
CA GLN A 465 27.21 2.08 6.45
C GLN A 465 26.36 1.21 5.50
N VAL A 466 25.03 1.29 5.62
CA VAL A 466 24.10 0.42 4.88
C VAL A 466 23.06 1.18 4.06
N TYR A 467 22.84 2.47 4.34
CA TYR A 467 21.83 3.28 3.65
C TYR A 467 22.50 4.34 2.77
N SER A 468 22.50 4.10 1.46
CA SER A 468 23.25 4.90 0.49
C SER A 468 22.88 6.38 0.46
N LYS A 469 21.62 6.74 0.74
CA LYS A 469 21.21 8.16 0.76
C LYS A 469 21.94 8.99 1.83
N CYS A 470 22.52 8.37 2.87
CA CYS A 470 23.23 9.13 3.90
C CYS A 470 24.42 9.95 3.35
N GLU A 471 24.95 9.61 2.18
CA GLU A 471 25.96 10.43 1.49
C GLU A 471 25.44 11.84 1.19
N HIS A 472 24.18 11.97 0.77
CA HIS A 472 23.55 13.27 0.51
C HIS A 472 23.34 14.10 1.79
N ALA A 473 23.47 13.50 2.96
CA ALA A 473 23.45 14.18 4.25
C ALA A 473 24.84 14.48 4.82
N GLY A 474 25.92 14.23 4.04
CA GLY A 474 27.30 14.51 4.41
C GLY A 474 27.98 13.39 5.22
N PHE A 475 27.40 12.19 5.24
CA PHE A 475 28.03 11.02 5.85
C PHE A 475 28.87 10.26 4.83
N ALA A 476 29.79 9.41 5.30
CA ALA A 476 30.59 8.57 4.42
C ALA A 476 29.69 7.66 3.56
N ALA A 477 30.10 7.43 2.31
CA ALA A 477 29.42 6.51 1.41
C ALA A 477 29.33 5.10 2.04
N ALA A 478 28.20 4.43 1.81
CA ALA A 478 28.00 3.07 2.30
C ALA A 478 29.05 2.14 1.67
N THR A 479 29.79 1.41 2.52
CA THR A 479 30.97 0.60 2.12
C THR A 479 30.64 -0.58 1.20
N GLU A 480 29.36 -0.92 1.06
CA GLU A 480 28.89 -2.08 0.29
C GLU A 480 27.91 -1.68 -0.81
N HIS A 481 27.92 -0.42 -1.26
CA HIS A 481 27.00 0.00 -2.31
C HIS A 481 27.54 -0.35 -3.70
N THR A 482 26.89 -1.29 -4.38
CA THR A 482 26.92 -1.34 -5.84
C THR A 482 26.00 -0.23 -6.36
N PRO A 483 26.51 0.79 -7.08
CA PRO A 483 25.67 1.84 -7.63
C PRO A 483 24.56 1.21 -8.46
N LEU A 484 23.31 1.54 -8.14
CA LEU A 484 22.17 1.07 -8.91
C LEU A 484 22.17 1.82 -10.25
N GLY A 485 22.79 1.22 -11.25
CA GLY A 485 22.53 1.56 -12.65
C GLY A 485 21.11 1.14 -12.99
N LEU A 486 20.10 1.88 -12.50
CA LEU A 486 18.71 1.68 -12.86
C LEU A 486 18.52 2.09 -14.32
N SER A 487 18.95 1.21 -15.22
CA SER A 487 18.49 1.24 -16.59
C SER A 487 16.98 1.00 -16.57
N PRO A 488 16.21 1.60 -17.50
CA PRO A 488 14.80 1.24 -17.68
C PRO A 488 14.68 -0.28 -17.68
N LEU A 489 13.82 -0.82 -16.80
CA LEU A 489 13.61 -2.26 -16.75
C LEU A 489 13.15 -2.69 -18.14
N PRO A 490 13.85 -3.62 -18.82
CA PRO A 490 13.42 -4.08 -20.12
C PRO A 490 11.98 -4.56 -20.00
N ARG A 491 11.11 -4.10 -20.91
CA ARG A 491 9.73 -4.59 -20.96
C ARG A 491 9.81 -6.09 -21.26
N PRO A 492 9.21 -6.96 -20.43
CA PRO A 492 9.18 -8.38 -20.71
C PRO A 492 8.52 -8.60 -22.07
N ARG A 493 9.12 -9.47 -22.89
CA ARG A 493 8.49 -9.86 -24.15
C ARG A 493 7.48 -10.95 -23.84
N CYS A 494 6.26 -10.51 -23.59
CA CYS A 494 5.16 -11.41 -23.29
C CYS A 494 4.54 -11.95 -24.59
N ARG A 495 4.54 -13.28 -24.74
CA ARG A 495 3.85 -13.99 -25.82
C ARG A 495 2.74 -14.84 -25.25
N SER A 496 1.59 -14.86 -25.91
CA SER A 496 0.52 -15.81 -25.62
C SER A 496 0.88 -17.16 -26.23
N GLU A 497 0.96 -18.21 -25.42
CA GLU A 497 0.96 -19.60 -25.90
C GLU A 497 -0.46 -20.17 -25.74
N GLY A 498 -1.10 -20.57 -26.86
CA GLY A 498 -2.44 -21.18 -26.92
C GLY A 498 -3.34 -20.65 -28.05
N ASP A 499 -4.25 -21.49 -28.57
CA ASP A 499 -5.02 -21.20 -29.81
C ASP A 499 -6.20 -20.24 -29.64
N ARG A 500 -6.57 -19.84 -28.41
CA ARG A 500 -7.74 -18.98 -28.11
C ARG A 500 -7.57 -18.13 -26.86
N VAL A 501 -6.59 -17.23 -26.87
CA VAL A 501 -6.29 -16.37 -25.70
C VAL A 501 -6.77 -14.94 -25.97
N PRO A 502 -7.97 -14.50 -25.53
CA PRO A 502 -8.13 -13.10 -25.12
C PRO A 502 -7.09 -12.82 -24.03
N PHE A 503 -6.63 -11.57 -23.91
CA PHE A 503 -5.41 -11.10 -23.21
C PHE A 503 -5.16 -11.60 -21.76
N ILE A 504 -6.08 -12.37 -21.18
CA ILE A 504 -6.06 -12.95 -19.84
C ILE A 504 -6.68 -14.35 -19.94
N ALA A 505 -5.87 -15.40 -19.80
CA ALA A 505 -6.38 -16.77 -19.60
C ALA A 505 -5.62 -17.43 -18.45
N SER A 506 -6.34 -18.19 -17.64
CA SER A 506 -5.74 -19.02 -16.58
C SER A 506 -4.99 -20.21 -17.19
N LYS A 507 -3.95 -20.70 -16.51
CA LYS A 507 -3.17 -21.90 -16.91
C LYS A 507 -4.04 -23.14 -17.15
N ALA A 508 -5.20 -23.22 -16.50
CA ALA A 508 -6.19 -24.29 -16.67
C ALA A 508 -6.95 -24.22 -18.00
N GLN A 509 -6.96 -23.07 -18.68
CA GLN A 509 -7.64 -22.82 -19.94
C GLN A 509 -6.70 -22.90 -21.16
N GLY A 510 -5.47 -23.38 -20.98
CA GLY A 510 -4.53 -23.63 -22.08
C GLY A 510 -3.91 -22.38 -22.69
N GLY A 511 -4.14 -21.20 -22.11
CA GLY A 511 -3.46 -19.96 -22.45
C GLY A 511 -2.46 -19.59 -21.36
N THR A 512 -1.16 -19.54 -21.68
CA THR A 512 -0.16 -18.97 -20.76
C THR A 512 0.52 -17.80 -21.44
N ILE A 513 0.52 -16.63 -20.81
CA ILE A 513 1.41 -15.55 -21.22
C ILE A 513 2.78 -15.84 -20.63
N ILE A 514 3.73 -16.18 -21.51
CA ILE A 514 5.14 -16.35 -21.12
C ILE A 514 5.85 -15.04 -21.44
N CYS A 515 6.38 -14.43 -20.40
CA CYS A 515 7.14 -13.20 -20.45
C CYS A 515 8.62 -13.56 -20.33
N ASP A 516 9.36 -13.40 -21.43
CA ASP A 516 10.83 -13.53 -21.47
C ASP A 516 11.54 -12.26 -20.95
#